data_AF-A0A0W1A0S7-F1
#
_entry.id   AF-A0A0W1A0S7-F1
#
_cell.length_a   1.000
_cell.length_b   1.000
_cell.length_c   1.000
_cell.angle_alpha   90.00
_cell.angle_beta   90.00
_cell.angle_gamma   90.00
#
_symmetry.space_group_name_H-M   'P 1'
#
loop_
_entity.id
_entity.type
_entity.pdbx_description
1 polymer ?
#
loop_
_entity_poly.entity_id
_entity_poly.type
_entity_poly.pdbx_seq_one_letter_code
_entity_poly.pdbx_strand_id
1 'polypeptide(L)'
;MLNMKFKNVLIVCISVLTINCFASSLPNKETLIQECRDLSMTVASLVSSQQKKSCAEKLALASMQIDVAADWIVDDVYDAAKDELDNAVYSLQYAELNSCNRFVQISHSKQVAQRLKTQL
;
A
#
# COMPACT_ATOMS: atom_id res chain seq x y z
N MET A 1 24.26 -44.72 -33.44
CA MET A 1 22.85 -44.23 -33.36
C MET A 1 22.40 -44.28 -31.91
N LEU A 2 22.42 -43.13 -31.22
CA LEU A 2 21.84 -43.01 -29.88
C LEU A 2 20.33 -42.86 -30.03
N ASN A 3 19.58 -43.81 -29.47
CA ASN A 3 18.14 -43.89 -29.58
C ASN A 3 17.51 -42.98 -28.51
N MET A 4 16.82 -41.92 -28.93
CA MET A 4 16.06 -41.02 -28.07
C MET A 4 14.84 -41.75 -27.50
N LYS A 5 14.66 -41.70 -26.18
CA LYS A 5 13.36 -41.95 -25.53
C LYS A 5 13.14 -40.93 -24.41
N PHE A 6 12.57 -39.78 -24.78
CA PHE A 6 11.85 -38.93 -23.83
C PHE A 6 10.42 -39.42 -23.76
N LYS A 7 9.98 -39.89 -22.59
CA LYS A 7 8.57 -39.94 -22.20
C LYS A 7 8.44 -40.29 -20.73
N ASN A 8 7.58 -39.53 -20.04
CA ASN A 8 6.92 -39.86 -18.78
C ASN A 8 7.83 -39.66 -17.55
N VAL A 9 7.53 -38.89 -16.49
CA VAL A 9 6.27 -38.39 -15.94
C VAL A 9 6.61 -37.16 -15.07
N LEU A 10 5.95 -36.04 -15.30
CA LEU A 10 5.90 -34.89 -14.40
C LEU A 10 4.77 -35.14 -13.38
N ILE A 11 5.05 -35.68 -12.20
CA ILE A 11 4.06 -35.78 -11.10
C ILE A 11 4.75 -35.54 -9.76
N VAL A 12 4.45 -34.35 -9.20
CA VAL A 12 4.08 -34.11 -7.80
C VAL A 12 5.12 -34.46 -6.72
N CYS A 13 5.99 -33.49 -6.44
CA CYS A 13 6.60 -33.30 -5.12
C CYS A 13 6.40 -31.85 -4.64
N ILE A 14 5.17 -31.33 -4.76
CA ILE A 14 4.75 -30.10 -4.08
C ILE A 14 3.98 -30.53 -2.83
N SER A 15 4.70 -31.01 -1.83
CA SER A 15 4.13 -31.43 -0.53
C SER A 15 4.91 -30.81 0.63
N VAL A 16 5.17 -29.50 0.55
CA VAL A 16 5.76 -28.73 1.67
C VAL A 16 5.15 -27.32 1.83
N LEU A 17 3.90 -27.08 1.41
CA LEU A 17 3.27 -25.76 1.58
C LEU A 17 1.84 -25.83 2.13
N THR A 18 1.67 -26.62 3.18
CA THR A 18 0.53 -26.54 4.11
C THR A 18 1.14 -26.79 5.48
N ILE A 19 1.31 -25.83 6.39
CA ILE A 19 0.27 -25.15 7.16
C ILE A 19 0.93 -23.94 7.82
N ASN A 20 0.52 -22.73 7.47
CA ASN A 20 0.63 -21.55 8.34
C ASN A 20 -0.61 -20.70 8.08
N CYS A 21 -1.76 -21.22 8.52
CA CYS A 21 -3.02 -20.49 8.42
C CYS A 21 -3.87 -20.75 9.65
N PHE A 22 -3.30 -20.45 10.83
CA PHE A 22 -4.05 -20.22 12.06
C PHE A 22 -3.36 -19.14 12.88
N ALA A 23 -3.34 -17.92 12.32
CA ALA A 23 -3.15 -16.68 13.08
C ALA A 23 -4.35 -15.78 12.82
N SER A 24 -5.52 -16.25 13.26
CA SER A 24 -6.75 -15.47 13.32
C SER A 24 -6.76 -14.65 14.60
N SER A 25 -6.31 -13.40 14.55
CA SER A 25 -6.91 -12.23 15.24
C SER A 25 -5.99 -11.01 15.11
N LEU A 26 -6.52 -9.96 14.49
CA LEU A 26 -5.88 -8.68 14.12
C LEU A 26 -4.76 -8.79 13.07
N PRO A 27 -4.85 -8.08 11.92
CA PRO A 27 -3.63 -7.59 11.27
C PRO A 27 -2.79 -6.95 12.38
N ASN A 28 -1.61 -7.50 12.66
CA ASN A 28 -0.77 -7.06 13.78
C ASN A 28 -0.70 -5.54 13.72
N LYS A 29 -1.22 -4.83 14.73
CA LYS A 29 -1.31 -3.35 14.78
C LYS A 29 -0.03 -2.70 14.25
N GLU A 30 1.11 -3.27 14.63
CA GLU A 30 2.44 -2.90 14.16
C GLU A 30 2.62 -2.94 12.64
N THR A 31 2.10 -3.98 11.98
CA THR A 31 2.09 -4.09 10.52
C THR A 31 1.27 -2.97 9.87
N LEU A 32 0.09 -2.64 10.41
CA LEU A 32 -0.71 -1.53 9.86
C LEU A 32 -0.01 -0.18 10.03
N ILE A 33 0.62 0.05 11.19
CA ILE A 33 1.44 1.23 11.45
C ILE A 33 2.58 1.30 10.43
N GLN A 34 3.33 0.21 10.27
CA GLN A 34 4.47 0.17 9.35
C GLN A 34 4.04 0.39 7.90
N GLU A 35 2.96 -0.25 7.44
CA GLU A 35 2.45 -0.05 6.09
C GLU A 35 1.99 1.39 5.85
N CYS A 36 1.42 2.08 6.85
CA CYS A 36 1.12 3.50 6.75
C CYS A 36 2.40 4.33 6.62
N ARG A 37 3.42 4.09 7.46
CA ARG A 37 4.70 4.83 7.37
C ARG A 37 5.41 4.61 6.03
N ASP A 38 5.46 3.37 5.56
CA ASP A 38 6.05 3.02 4.26
C ASP A 38 5.32 3.70 3.11
N LEU A 39 3.98 3.74 3.17
CA LEU A 39 3.17 4.44 2.19
C LEU A 39 3.39 5.96 2.26
N SER A 40 3.46 6.55 3.45
CA SER A 40 3.74 7.97 3.64
C SER A 40 5.09 8.34 3.00
N MET A 41 6.15 7.59 3.29
CA MET A 41 7.47 7.80 2.68
C MET A 41 7.43 7.65 1.15
N THR A 42 6.69 6.66 0.66
CA THR A 42 6.50 6.44 -0.78
C THR A 42 5.86 7.68 -1.42
N VAL A 43 4.77 8.20 -0.85
CA VAL A 43 4.08 9.39 -1.36
C VAL A 43 4.95 10.64 -1.25
N ALA A 44 5.67 10.83 -0.13
CA ALA A 44 6.61 11.93 0.06
C ALA A 44 7.70 11.95 -1.02
N SER A 45 8.22 10.78 -1.40
CA SER A 45 9.25 10.66 -2.45
C SER A 45 8.78 11.15 -3.83
N LEU A 46 7.46 11.19 -4.07
CA LEU A 46 6.89 11.66 -5.33
C LEU A 46 6.83 13.20 -5.43
N VAL A 47 6.92 13.91 -4.30
CA VAL A 47 6.74 15.37 -4.22
C VAL A 47 7.76 16.14 -5.07
N SER A 48 9.04 15.79 -4.95
CA SER A 48 10.14 16.47 -5.66
C SER A 48 10.09 16.28 -7.18
N SER A 49 9.38 15.27 -7.66
CA SER A 49 9.21 14.99 -9.09
C SER A 49 8.11 15.81 -9.76
N GLN A 50 7.34 16.59 -8.99
CA GLN A 50 6.22 17.36 -9.50
C GLN A 50 6.65 18.69 -10.11
N GLN A 51 6.16 18.97 -11.31
CA GLN A 51 6.33 20.28 -11.95
C GLN A 51 5.31 21.33 -11.47
N LYS A 52 4.08 20.88 -11.17
CA LYS A 52 3.00 21.74 -10.69
C LYS A 52 3.07 21.86 -9.17
N LYS A 53 3.13 23.08 -8.66
CA LYS A 53 3.16 23.34 -7.21
C LYS A 53 1.98 22.69 -6.48
N SER A 54 0.78 22.77 -7.04
CA SER A 54 -0.43 22.15 -6.47
C SER A 54 -0.32 20.63 -6.36
N CYS A 55 0.37 19.96 -7.28
CA CYS A 55 0.65 18.53 -7.18
C CYS A 55 1.60 18.23 -6.02
N ALA A 56 2.68 19.00 -5.90
CA ALA A 56 3.64 18.85 -4.80
C ALA A 56 2.96 19.05 -3.45
N GLU A 57 2.16 20.11 -3.30
CA GLU A 57 1.41 20.43 -2.08
C GLU A 57 0.42 19.31 -1.72
N LYS A 58 -0.32 18.77 -2.70
CA LYS A 58 -1.29 17.70 -2.46
C LYS A 58 -0.65 16.37 -2.11
N LEU A 59 0.48 16.02 -2.72
CA LEU A 59 1.22 14.81 -2.35
C LEU A 59 1.86 14.95 -0.97
N ALA A 60 2.39 16.12 -0.62
CA ALA A 60 2.91 16.39 0.72
C ALA A 60 1.81 16.27 1.78
N LEU A 61 0.63 16.84 1.51
CA LEU A 61 -0.53 16.72 2.39
C LEU A 61 -0.99 15.25 2.54
N ALA A 62 -1.08 14.51 1.44
CA ALA A 62 -1.45 13.09 1.49
C ALA A 62 -0.46 12.27 2.32
N SER A 63 0.85 12.48 2.13
CA SER A 63 1.87 11.82 2.95
C SER A 63 1.70 12.13 4.44
N MET A 64 1.52 13.41 4.80
CA MET A 64 1.29 13.82 6.19
C MET A 64 0.04 13.15 6.79
N GLN A 65 -1.06 13.10 6.06
CA GLN A 65 -2.31 12.47 6.53
C GLN A 65 -2.14 10.98 6.77
N ILE A 66 -1.42 10.27 5.89
CA ILE A 66 -1.11 8.84 6.07
C ILE A 66 -0.21 8.63 7.28
N ASP A 67 0.74 9.54 7.52
CA ASP A 67 1.64 9.50 8.67
C ASP A 67 0.88 9.69 10.00
N VAL A 68 -0.03 10.67 10.03
CA VAL A 68 -0.91 10.93 11.18
C VAL A 68 -1.89 9.78 11.41
N ALA A 69 -2.38 9.12 10.36
CA ALA A 69 -3.19 7.92 10.51
C ALA A 69 -2.43 6.81 11.28
N ALA A 70 -1.12 6.68 11.04
CA ALA A 70 -0.29 5.75 11.79
C ALA A 70 -0.19 6.13 13.29
N ASP A 71 -0.09 7.43 13.62
CA ASP A 71 -0.14 7.91 15.00
C ASP A 71 -1.48 7.57 15.67
N TRP A 72 -2.60 7.78 14.97
CA TRP A 72 -3.92 7.40 15.50
C TRP A 72 -4.06 5.89 15.73
N ILE A 73 -3.46 5.06 14.88
CA ILE A 73 -3.42 3.60 15.10
C ILE A 73 -2.60 3.27 16.34
N VAL A 74 -1.46 3.94 16.56
CA VAL A 74 -0.65 3.79 17.80
C VAL A 74 -1.50 4.07 19.03
N ASP A 75 -2.35 5.08 18.98
CA ASP A 75 -3.22 5.50 20.09
C ASP A 75 -4.55 4.72 20.18
N ASP A 76 -4.76 3.70 19.34
CA ASP A 76 -5.98 2.90 19.25
C ASP A 76 -7.25 3.72 18.90
N VAL A 77 -7.08 4.85 18.20
CA VAL A 77 -8.16 5.74 17.74
C VAL A 77 -8.48 5.48 16.26
N TYR A 78 -9.04 4.30 15.99
CA TYR A 78 -9.23 3.78 14.62
C TYR A 78 -10.15 4.64 13.73
N ASP A 79 -11.16 5.29 14.29
CA ASP A 79 -12.06 6.16 13.49
C ASP A 79 -11.32 7.41 12.98
N ALA A 80 -10.47 8.02 13.82
CA ALA A 80 -9.63 9.14 13.39
C ALA A 80 -8.60 8.70 12.35
N ALA A 81 -8.02 7.50 12.50
CA ALA A 81 -7.13 6.93 11.50
C ALA A 81 -7.84 6.73 10.14
N LYS A 82 -9.10 6.27 10.14
CA LYS A 82 -9.90 6.13 8.91
C LYS A 82 -10.17 7.46 8.24
N ASP A 83 -10.50 8.49 9.01
CA ASP A 83 -10.75 9.83 8.48
C ASP A 83 -9.49 10.42 7.82
N GLU A 84 -8.32 10.24 8.44
CA GLU A 84 -7.05 10.69 7.86
C GLU A 84 -6.68 9.92 6.59
N LEU A 85 -6.88 8.60 6.56
CA LEU A 85 -6.69 7.81 5.34
C LEU A 85 -7.68 8.21 4.23
N ASP A 86 -8.93 8.56 4.56
CA ASP A 86 -9.87 9.08 3.58
C ASP A 86 -9.43 10.43 3.02
N ASN A 87 -8.96 11.34 3.89
CA ASN A 87 -8.40 12.62 3.46
C ASN A 87 -7.19 12.44 2.52
N ALA A 88 -6.31 11.48 2.83
CA ALA A 88 -5.18 11.13 1.98
C ALA A 88 -5.64 10.60 0.61
N VAL A 89 -6.66 9.73 0.58
CA VAL A 89 -7.27 9.22 -0.65
C VAL A 89 -7.84 10.36 -1.50
N TYR A 90 -8.53 11.33 -0.90
CA TYR A 90 -9.01 12.51 -1.62
C TYR A 90 -7.87 13.35 -2.21
N SER A 91 -6.80 13.56 -1.46
CA SER A 91 -5.61 14.29 -1.92
C SER A 91 -4.90 13.58 -3.08
N LEU A 92 -4.77 12.25 -3.01
CA LEU A 92 -4.20 11.42 -4.09
C LEU A 92 -5.12 11.39 -5.32
N GLN A 93 -6.44 11.28 -5.13
CA GLN A 93 -7.42 11.34 -6.21
C GLN A 93 -7.37 12.69 -6.94
N TYR A 94 -7.20 13.79 -6.21
CA TYR A 94 -6.99 15.10 -6.80
C TYR A 94 -5.74 15.11 -7.68
N ALA A 95 -4.63 14.54 -7.19
CA ALA A 95 -3.37 14.50 -7.94
C ALA A 95 -3.49 13.67 -9.24
N GLU A 96 -4.22 12.56 -9.21
CA GLU A 96 -4.55 11.79 -10.42
C GLU A 96 -5.33 12.63 -11.44
N LEU A 97 -6.42 13.27 -11.01
CA LEU A 97 -7.32 14.04 -11.90
C LEU A 97 -6.64 15.29 -12.48
N ASN A 98 -5.63 15.82 -11.80
CA ASN A 98 -4.88 16.99 -12.25
C ASN A 98 -3.63 16.64 -13.10
N SER A 99 -3.51 15.38 -13.51
CA SER A 99 -2.40 14.89 -14.33
C SER A 99 -1.04 15.22 -13.72
N CYS A 100 -0.88 14.97 -12.42
CA CYS A 100 0.41 15.08 -11.75
C CYS A 100 1.42 14.07 -12.32
N ASN A 101 2.71 14.38 -12.23
CA ASN A 101 3.77 13.47 -12.66
C ASN A 101 3.71 12.18 -11.83
N ARG A 102 4.21 11.07 -12.39
CA ARG A 102 4.23 9.75 -11.71
C ARG A 102 2.83 9.18 -11.43
N PHE A 103 1.88 9.45 -12.32
CA PHE A 103 0.48 9.00 -12.25
C PHE A 103 0.29 7.56 -11.75
N VAL A 104 1.03 6.59 -12.31
CA VAL A 104 0.91 5.17 -11.93
C VAL A 104 1.22 4.95 -10.45
N GLN A 105 2.25 5.60 -9.92
CA GLN A 105 2.65 5.46 -8.51
C GLN A 105 1.66 6.18 -7.58
N ILE A 106 1.12 7.32 -8.02
CA ILE A 106 0.05 8.01 -7.30
C ILE A 106 -1.20 7.11 -7.22
N SER A 107 -1.58 6.49 -8.33
CA SER A 107 -2.75 5.63 -8.37
C SER A 107 -2.61 4.37 -7.54
N HIS A 108 -1.44 3.75 -7.59
CA HIS A 108 -1.10 2.65 -6.71
C HIS A 108 -1.18 3.08 -5.23
N SER A 109 -0.58 4.22 -4.88
CA SER A 109 -0.60 4.72 -3.49
C SER A 109 -2.02 4.97 -2.98
N LYS A 110 -2.92 5.49 -3.84
CA LYS A 110 -4.35 5.67 -3.51
C LYS A 110 -5.04 4.35 -3.19
N GLN A 111 -4.79 3.32 -3.99
CA GLN A 111 -5.35 1.98 -3.77
C GLN A 111 -4.83 1.35 -2.48
N VAL A 112 -3.54 1.52 -2.17
CA VAL A 112 -2.96 1.06 -0.90
C VAL A 112 -3.60 1.79 0.29
N ALA A 113 -3.77 3.11 0.22
CA ALA A 113 -4.46 3.88 1.27
C ALA A 113 -5.90 3.39 1.48
N GLN A 114 -6.65 3.13 0.41
CA GLN A 114 -8.01 2.55 0.50
C GLN A 114 -8.02 1.16 1.12
N ARG A 115 -7.03 0.32 0.79
CA ARG A 115 -6.87 -1.01 1.39
C ARG A 115 -6.61 -0.91 2.89
N LEU A 116 -5.65 -0.06 3.30
CA LEU A 116 -5.33 0.18 4.70
C LEU A 116 -6.55 0.62 5.49
N LYS A 117 -7.32 1.58 4.94
CA LYS A 117 -8.56 2.05 5.57
C LYS A 117 -9.58 0.92 5.79
N THR A 118 -9.65 -0.03 4.87
CA THR A 118 -10.58 -1.18 4.94
C THR A 118 -10.13 -2.23 5.96
N GLN A 119 -8.84 -2.22 6.34
CA GLN A 119 -8.26 -3.14 7.33
C GLN A 119 -8.33 -2.60 8.77
N LEU A 120 -8.60 -1.31 8.95
CA LEU A 120 -8.96 -0.67 10.22
C LEU A 120 -10.44 -0.88 10.53
#